data_AF-A0A4U2ZA29-F1
#
_entry.id   AF-A0A4U2ZA29-F1
#
_cell.length_a   1.000
_cell.length_b   1.000
_cell.length_c   1.000
_cell.angle_alpha   90.00
_cell.angle_beta   90.00
_cell.angle_gamma   90.00
#
_symmetry.space_group_name_H-M   'P 1'
#
loop_
_entity.id
_entity.type
_entity.pdbx_description
1 polymer ?
#
loop_
_entity_poly.entity_id
_entity_poly.type
_entity_poly.pdbx_seq_one_letter_code
_entity_poly.pdbx_strand_id
1 'polypeptide(L)'
;MRPLLKKEIDTFLDRFGRFVDSEFRSIDILSPNSVKITLAAQDSARGFDWITVDLEFDGVSDALLPQSSKLPHIDMGEGITITSQNDLFAFGIGSYNTLSNITDSLCYIKADSIKYSQGAF
;
A
#
# COMPACT_ATOMS: atom_id res chain seq x y z
N MET A 1 3.28 -7.44 -12.90
CA MET A 1 2.44 -6.41 -12.24
C MET A 1 2.24 -5.22 -13.15
N ARG A 2 1.14 -4.48 -13.02
CA ARG A 2 0.86 -3.25 -13.78
C ARG A 2 1.41 -2.05 -13.01
N PRO A 3 2.08 -1.06 -13.65
CA PRO A 3 2.47 0.18 -12.99
C PRO A 3 1.27 0.95 -12.45
N LEU A 4 1.36 1.50 -11.24
CA LEU A 4 0.40 2.45 -10.69
C LEU A 4 0.88 3.87 -11.01
N LEU A 5 0.25 4.53 -11.98
CA LEU A 5 0.64 5.88 -12.36
C LEU A 5 0.10 6.91 -11.35
N LYS A 6 0.81 8.02 -11.16
CA LYS A 6 0.40 9.09 -10.22
C LYS A 6 -1.03 9.57 -10.43
N LYS A 7 -1.43 9.73 -11.69
CA LYS A 7 -2.78 10.16 -12.09
C LYS A 7 -3.89 9.13 -11.78
N GLU A 8 -3.51 7.90 -11.45
CA GLU A 8 -4.42 6.77 -11.22
C GLU A 8 -4.54 6.44 -9.73
N ILE A 9 -3.77 7.10 -8.85
CA ILE A 9 -3.74 6.80 -7.41
C ILE A 9 -5.13 6.89 -6.79
N ASP A 10 -5.84 8.01 -6.99
CA ASP A 10 -7.15 8.20 -6.37
C ASP A 10 -8.17 7.17 -6.89
N THR A 11 -8.23 6.97 -8.21
CA THR A 11 -9.12 5.95 -8.80
C THR A 11 -8.78 4.54 -8.32
N PHE A 12 -7.49 4.23 -8.13
CA PHE A 12 -7.04 2.97 -7.57
C PHE A 12 -7.47 2.80 -6.12
N LEU A 13 -7.26 3.82 -5.27
CA LEU A 13 -7.63 3.78 -3.86
C LEU A 13 -9.15 3.69 -3.70
N ASP A 14 -9.92 4.50 -4.43
CA ASP A 14 -11.39 4.53 -4.35
C ASP A 14 -12.00 3.17 -4.74
N ARG A 15 -11.41 2.47 -5.72
CA ARG A 15 -11.85 1.12 -6.10
C ARG A 15 -11.85 0.14 -4.92
N PHE A 16 -10.89 0.27 -4.02
CA PHE A 16 -10.72 -0.60 -2.85
C PHE A 16 -11.19 0.05 -1.56
N GLY A 17 -12.02 1.10 -1.62
CA GLY A 17 -12.49 1.81 -0.43
C GLY A 17 -11.33 2.39 0.41
N ARG A 18 -10.25 2.79 -0.25
CA ARG A 18 -8.97 3.21 0.35
C ARG A 18 -8.39 2.19 1.34
N PHE A 19 -8.75 0.92 1.19
CA PHE A 19 -8.33 -0.19 2.04
C PHE A 19 -8.78 -0.06 3.51
N VAL A 20 -9.83 0.72 3.79
CA VAL A 20 -10.45 0.78 5.12
C VAL A 20 -10.97 -0.61 5.50
N ASP A 21 -10.70 -1.01 6.74
CA ASP A 21 -11.05 -2.33 7.31
C ASP A 21 -10.49 -3.53 6.51
N SER A 22 -9.45 -3.31 5.69
CA SER A 22 -8.75 -4.36 4.95
C SER A 22 -7.84 -5.20 5.86
N GLU A 23 -7.29 -6.30 5.34
CA GLU A 23 -6.34 -7.14 6.08
C GLU A 23 -4.92 -6.98 5.54
N PHE A 24 -3.96 -6.63 6.40
CA PHE A 24 -2.55 -6.63 6.04
C PHE A 24 -1.96 -8.04 6.13
N ARG A 25 -1.66 -8.66 4.98
CA ARG A 25 -1.29 -10.08 4.90
C ARG A 25 0.21 -10.35 5.03
N SER A 26 1.04 -9.63 4.27
CA SER A 26 2.48 -9.91 4.24
C SER A 26 3.31 -8.70 3.82
N ILE A 27 4.57 -8.71 4.24
CA ILE A 27 5.64 -7.84 3.76
C ILE A 27 6.79 -8.76 3.34
N ASP A 28 7.15 -8.70 2.07
CA ASP A 28 8.26 -9.44 1.47
C ASP A 28 9.34 -8.44 1.02
N ILE A 29 10.54 -8.53 1.59
CA ILE A 29 11.70 -7.77 1.12
C ILE A 29 12.31 -8.56 -0.04
N LEU A 30 12.09 -8.09 -1.27
CA LEU A 30 12.55 -8.76 -2.49
C LEU A 30 14.04 -8.50 -2.77
N SER A 31 14.50 -7.29 -2.45
CA SER A 31 15.89 -6.85 -2.59
C SER A 31 16.17 -5.67 -1.63
N PRO A 32 17.41 -5.16 -1.54
CA PRO A 32 17.71 -3.98 -0.73
C PRO A 32 16.91 -2.71 -1.09
N ASN A 33 16.35 -2.63 -2.30
CA ASN A 33 15.61 -1.47 -2.80
C ASN A 33 14.22 -1.82 -3.34
N SER A 34 13.72 -3.02 -3.04
CA SER A 34 12.43 -3.49 -3.52
C SER A 34 11.68 -4.23 -2.40
N VAL A 35 10.46 -3.78 -2.15
CA VAL A 35 9.58 -4.33 -1.11
C VAL A 35 8.23 -4.61 -1.76
N LYS A 36 7.63 -5.74 -1.42
CA LYS A 36 6.27 -6.08 -1.82
C LYS A 36 5.41 -6.27 -0.58
N ILE A 37 4.22 -5.68 -0.57
CA ILE A 37 3.21 -5.92 0.46
C ILE A 37 1.97 -6.53 -0.16
N THR A 38 1.27 -7.34 0.62
CA THR A 38 0.00 -7.93 0.21
C THR A 38 -1.08 -7.48 1.18
N LEU A 39 -2.17 -6.94 0.63
CA LEU A 39 -3.39 -6.58 1.35
C LEU A 39 -4.53 -7.46 0.85
N ALA A 40 -5.46 -7.85 1.72
CA ALA A 40 -6.75 -8.36 1.27
C ALA A 40 -7.80 -7.26 1.43
N ALA A 41 -8.55 -6.96 0.37
CA ALA A 41 -9.52 -5.86 0.36
C ALA A 41 -10.73 -6.21 -0.52
N GLN A 42 -11.82 -5.48 -0.32
CA GLN A 42 -13.01 -5.57 -1.15
C GLN A 42 -12.81 -4.78 -2.45
N ASP A 43 -13.17 -5.39 -3.58
CA ASP A 43 -13.06 -4.76 -4.90
C ASP A 43 -14.44 -4.31 -5.42
N SER A 44 -14.69 -3.00 -5.42
CA SER A 44 -15.95 -2.44 -5.94
C SER A 44 -16.21 -2.76 -7.41
N ALA A 45 -15.17 -3.01 -8.21
CA ALA A 45 -15.31 -3.41 -9.62
C ALA A 45 -15.78 -4.87 -9.78
N ARG A 46 -15.83 -5.65 -8.70
CA ARG A 46 -16.24 -7.05 -8.66
C ARG A 46 -17.37 -7.30 -7.66
N GLY A 47 -18.25 -6.32 -7.47
CA GLY A 47 -19.37 -6.47 -6.53
C GLY A 47 -18.93 -6.63 -5.08
N PHE A 48 -17.77 -6.06 -4.71
CA PHE A 48 -17.20 -6.08 -3.35
C PHE A 48 -16.70 -7.46 -2.90
N ASP A 49 -16.37 -8.34 -3.84
CA ASP A 49 -15.63 -9.57 -3.55
C ASP A 49 -14.30 -9.26 -2.87
N TRP A 50 -13.94 -10.09 -1.90
CA TRP A 50 -12.62 -10.06 -1.28
C TRP A 50 -11.59 -10.63 -2.23
N ILE A 51 -10.50 -9.88 -2.43
CA ILE A 51 -9.36 -10.28 -3.25
C ILE A 51 -8.06 -9.95 -2.53
N THR A 52 -6.94 -10.50 -3.01
CA THR A 52 -5.61 -9.99 -2.66
C THR A 52 -5.17 -8.92 -3.65
N VAL A 53 -4.52 -7.89 -3.11
CA VAL A 53 -3.85 -6.83 -3.85
C VAL A 53 -2.40 -6.81 -3.41
N ASP A 54 -1.51 -7.10 -4.35
CA ASP A 54 -0.08 -6.97 -4.14
C ASP A 54 0.37 -5.59 -4.61
N LEU A 55 1.15 -4.90 -3.79
CA LEU A 55 1.83 -3.65 -4.12
C LEU A 55 3.33 -3.88 -4.05
N GLU A 56 4.03 -3.70 -5.16
CA GLU A 56 5.49 -3.77 -5.27
C GLU A 56 6.05 -2.36 -5.41
N PHE A 57 6.98 -2.01 -4.52
CA PHE A 57 7.66 -0.73 -4.45
C PHE A 57 9.09 -0.92 -4.91
N ASP A 58 9.51 -0.18 -5.93
CA ASP A 58 10.89 -0.22 -6.45
C ASP A 58 11.58 1.12 -6.29
N GLY A 59 12.90 1.08 -6.02
CA GLY A 59 13.67 2.27 -5.69
C GLY A 59 13.36 2.76 -4.28
N VAL A 60 13.17 1.84 -3.33
CA VAL A 60 12.88 2.17 -1.94
C VAL A 60 14.05 2.96 -1.34
N SER A 61 13.79 4.21 -0.97
CA SER A 61 14.78 5.12 -0.39
C SER A 61 14.70 5.19 1.14
N ASP A 62 13.52 4.91 1.69
CA ASP A 62 13.22 5.05 3.12
C ASP A 62 11.98 4.21 3.46
N ALA A 63 12.00 3.47 4.56
CA ALA A 63 10.89 2.62 4.98
C ALA A 63 10.93 2.29 6.48
N LEU A 64 9.75 2.26 7.10
CA LEU A 64 9.52 1.61 8.38
C LEU A 64 8.59 0.43 8.15
N LEU A 65 9.10 -0.78 8.37
CA LEU A 65 8.35 -2.01 8.15
C LEU A 65 8.15 -2.73 9.48
N PRO A 66 6.89 -2.98 9.90
CA PRO A 66 6.61 -3.78 11.09
C PRO A 66 7.04 -5.23 10.86
N GLN A 67 7.32 -5.94 11.94
CA GLN A 67 7.59 -7.38 11.86
C GLN A 67 6.37 -8.13 11.34
N SER A 68 6.58 -9.16 10.51
CA SER A 68 5.50 -9.94 9.89
C SER A 68 4.52 -10.53 10.91
N SER A 69 5.01 -10.88 12.11
CA SER A 69 4.18 -11.39 13.22
C SER A 69 3.23 -10.35 13.82
N LYS A 70 3.41 -9.07 13.49
CA LYS A 70 2.57 -7.95 13.96
C LYS A 70 1.50 -7.53 12.95
N LEU A 71 1.61 -7.94 11.68
CA LEU A 71 0.68 -7.54 10.62
C LEU A 71 -0.78 -7.85 10.94
N PRO A 72 -1.15 -9.03 11.49
CA PRO A 72 -2.54 -9.32 11.85
C PRO A 72 -3.11 -8.45 12.98
N HIS A 73 -2.27 -7.66 13.65
CA HIS A 73 -2.64 -6.77 14.75
C HIS A 73 -2.62 -5.29 14.33
N ILE A 74 -2.28 -4.99 13.08
CA ILE A 74 -2.31 -3.62 12.59
C ILE A 74 -3.77 -3.21 12.36
N ASP A 75 -4.13 -2.08 12.92
CA ASP A 75 -5.43 -1.46 12.70
C ASP A 75 -5.47 -0.84 11.30
N MET A 76 -6.39 -1.33 10.47
CA MET A 76 -6.65 -0.86 9.12
C MET A 76 -7.93 -0.01 9.04
N GLY A 77 -8.49 0.42 10.19
CA GLY A 77 -9.74 1.21 10.25
C GLY A 77 -9.65 2.58 9.56
N GLU A 78 -8.44 3.13 9.39
CA GLU A 78 -8.20 4.33 8.57
C GLU A 78 -7.70 4.01 7.15
N GLY A 79 -7.51 2.72 6.83
CA GLY A 79 -7.05 2.25 5.53
C GLY A 79 -5.58 2.58 5.24
N ILE A 80 -5.30 2.94 3.99
CA ILE A 80 -3.95 3.32 3.55
C ILE A 80 -3.95 4.70 2.88
N THR A 81 -2.78 5.30 2.91
CA THR A 81 -2.45 6.47 2.09
C THR A 81 -1.43 6.07 1.04
N ILE A 82 -1.69 6.43 -0.21
CA ILE A 82 -0.67 6.50 -1.26
C ILE A 82 -0.67 7.94 -1.78
N THR A 83 0.50 8.57 -1.84
CA THR A 83 0.66 9.92 -2.39
C THR A 83 1.91 9.99 -3.26
N SER A 84 1.97 10.98 -4.15
CA SER A 84 3.17 11.26 -4.93
C SER A 84 3.47 12.76 -4.96
N GLN A 85 4.70 13.13 -4.59
CA GLN A 85 5.22 14.49 -4.67
C GLN A 85 6.68 14.44 -5.13
N ASN A 86 7.11 15.37 -5.99
CA ASN A 86 8.49 15.46 -6.50
C ASN A 86 9.04 14.14 -7.06
N ASP A 87 8.22 13.42 -7.85
CA ASP A 87 8.59 12.11 -8.44
C ASP A 87 8.82 10.96 -7.46
N LEU A 88 8.61 11.17 -6.17
CA LEU A 88 8.63 10.14 -5.15
C LEU A 88 7.20 9.70 -4.82
N PHE A 89 6.98 8.40 -4.71
CA PHE A 89 5.77 7.83 -4.13
C PHE A 89 5.99 7.59 -2.64
N ALA A 90 4.93 7.76 -1.86
CA ALA A 90 4.92 7.33 -0.48
C ALA A 90 3.64 6.56 -0.14
N PHE A 91 3.81 5.50 0.62
CA PHE A 91 2.78 4.65 1.17
C PHE A 91 2.82 4.72 2.70
N GLY A 92 1.64 4.69 3.35
CA GLY A 92 1.50 4.59 4.79
C GLY A 92 0.19 3.93 5.19
N ILE A 93 0.16 3.26 6.34
CA ILE A 93 -1.07 2.74 6.97
C ILE A 93 -1.69 3.84 7.83
N GLY A 94 -2.94 4.20 7.51
CA GLY A 94 -3.67 5.32 8.09
C GLY A 94 -3.85 6.48 7.11
N SER A 95 -4.46 7.55 7.59
CA SER A 95 -4.79 8.73 6.79
C SER A 95 -3.74 9.83 6.92
N TYR A 96 -2.95 10.06 5.87
CA TYR A 96 -1.92 11.09 5.81
C TYR A 96 -2.10 11.98 4.58
N ASN A 97 -1.68 13.22 4.72
CA ASN A 97 -1.98 14.28 3.74
C ASN A 97 -0.71 14.78 3.04
N THR A 98 0.49 14.43 3.53
CA THR A 98 1.76 14.96 3.06
C THR A 98 2.88 13.91 3.14
N LEU A 99 3.95 14.08 2.36
CA LEU A 99 5.16 13.27 2.51
C LEU A 99 5.80 13.38 3.91
N SER A 100 5.63 14.52 4.59
CA SER A 100 6.28 14.79 5.88
C SER A 100 5.59 14.06 7.03
N ASN A 101 4.26 13.93 7.01
CA ASN A 101 3.53 13.25 8.08
C ASN A 101 3.33 11.75 7.83
N ILE A 102 3.57 11.26 6.61
CA ILE A 102 3.46 9.81 6.33
C ILE A 102 4.49 8.97 7.11
N THR A 103 5.60 9.58 7.54
CA THR A 103 6.61 8.91 8.37
C THR A 103 6.18 8.69 9.82
N ASP A 104 5.07 9.31 10.25
CA ASP A 104 4.46 9.06 11.55
C ASP A 104 3.68 7.73 11.57
N SER A 105 3.48 7.12 10.38
CA SER A 105 2.85 5.82 10.22
C SER A 105 3.65 4.68 10.84
N LEU A 106 2.95 3.72 11.44
CA LEU A 106 3.52 2.46 11.95
C LEU A 106 4.09 1.56 10.85
N CYS A 107 3.71 1.82 9.59
CA CYS A 107 4.29 1.20 8.41
C CYS A 107 4.31 2.23 7.28
N TYR A 108 5.49 2.57 6.75
CA TYR A 108 5.59 3.44 5.58
C TYR A 108 6.68 2.98 4.62
N ILE A 109 6.52 3.35 3.36
CA ILE A 109 7.50 3.10 2.29
C ILE A 109 7.56 4.33 1.40
N LYS A 110 8.76 4.84 1.12
CA LYS A 110 9.02 5.83 0.07
C LYS A 110 9.80 5.18 -1.06
N ALA A 111 9.34 5.33 -2.28
CA ALA A 111 9.89 4.63 -3.45
C ALA A 111 9.72 5.43 -4.75
N ASP A 112 10.56 5.13 -5.74
CA ASP A 112 10.51 5.78 -7.06
C ASP A 112 9.28 5.34 -7.87
N SER A 113 8.81 4.11 -7.67
CA SER A 113 7.64 3.60 -8.39
C SER A 113 6.87 2.54 -7.62
N ILE A 114 5.59 2.39 -7.98
CA ILE A 114 4.68 1.36 -7.45
C ILE A 114 4.12 0.56 -8.63
N LYS A 115 4.10 -0.76 -8.50
CA LYS A 115 3.31 -1.67 -9.35
C LYS A 115 2.30 -2.42 -8.51
N TYR A 116 1.21 -2.86 -9.14
CA TYR A 116 0.22 -3.68 -8.47
C TYR A 116 -0.24 -4.90 -9.29
N SER A 117 -0.73 -5.91 -8.60
CA SER A 117 -1.49 -7.03 -9.17
C SER A 117 -2.64 -7.45 -8.26
N GLN A 118 -3.55 -8.24 -8.81
CA GLN A 118 -4.70 -8.78 -8.11
C GLN A 118 -4.62 -10.30 -8.14
N GLY A 119 -4.85 -10.93 -7.00
CA GLY A 119 -4.90 -12.37 -6.85
C GLY A 119 -6.26 -12.84 -6.35
N ALA A 120 -6.41 -14.16 -6.21
CA ALA A 120 -7.49 -14.72 -5.41
C ALA A 120 -7.24 -14.39 -3.92
N PHE A 121 -8.31 -14.30 -3.14
CA PHE A 121 -8.22 -14.17 -1.68
C PHE A 121 -7.49 -15.35 -1.05
#